data_AF-A0A800EUY0-F1
#
_entry.id   AF-A0A800EUY0-F1
#
_cell.length_a   1.000
_cell.length_b   1.000
_cell.length_c   1.000
_cell.angle_alpha   90.00
_cell.angle_beta   90.00
_cell.angle_gamma   90.00
#
_symmetry.space_group_name_H-M   'P 1'
#
loop_
_entity.id
_entity.type
_entity.pdbx_description
1 polymer ?
#
loop_
_entity_poly.entity_id
_entity_poly.type
_entity_poly.pdbx_seq_one_letter_code
_entity_poly.pdbx_strand_id
1 'polypeptide(L)'
;IGIFEGMAEADVIQLMRHPTAMFETDGDLVEPGVGFPHPRTYGSFPRVLGKYVRDEGVLTLEEAVRKMTALPAVWMGQSERGLLREGAIADVVVFDFGTIQDQAAYTDPHHYSTGVLHVFVGGVAVLENGEMTGQRPGRFLERLREGGSPVR
;
A
#
# COMPACT_ATOMS: atom_id res chain seq x y z
N ILE A 1 -0.01 22.08 -13.91
CA ILE A 1 -0.88 20.95 -13.53
C ILE A 1 -1.82 21.48 -12.46
N GLY A 2 -3.13 21.47 -12.72
CA GLY A 2 -4.14 21.89 -11.75
C GLY A 2 -4.47 20.73 -10.81
N ILE A 3 -4.75 21.03 -9.55
CA ILE A 3 -5.26 20.06 -8.58
C ILE A 3 -6.78 20.03 -8.75
N PHE A 4 -7.33 18.90 -9.18
CA PHE A 4 -8.76 18.73 -9.38
C PHE A 4 -9.25 17.58 -8.50
N GLU A 5 -10.21 17.85 -7.61
CA GLU A 5 -11.06 16.81 -7.03
C GLU A 5 -12.07 16.39 -8.11
N GLY A 6 -11.66 15.47 -8.98
CA GLY A 6 -12.44 15.09 -10.17
C GLY A 6 -13.56 14.07 -9.93
N MET A 7 -13.64 13.50 -8.71
CA MET A 7 -14.60 12.46 -8.37
C MET A 7 -15.33 12.80 -7.08
N ALA A 8 -16.64 12.54 -7.05
CA ALA A 8 -17.39 12.66 -5.81
C ALA A 8 -16.95 11.56 -4.83
N GLU A 9 -16.84 11.91 -3.56
CA GLU A 9 -16.44 10.99 -2.49
C GLU A 9 -17.33 9.73 -2.46
N ALA A 10 -18.62 9.89 -2.72
CA ALA A 10 -19.57 8.77 -2.77
C ALA A 10 -19.21 7.74 -3.85
N ASP A 11 -18.74 8.20 -5.02
CA ASP A 11 -18.31 7.32 -6.11
C ASP A 11 -17.03 6.58 -5.75
N VAL A 12 -16.09 7.27 -5.06
CA VAL A 12 -14.87 6.65 -4.53
C VAL A 12 -15.22 5.55 -3.53
N ILE A 13 -16.10 5.83 -2.57
CA ILE A 13 -16.58 4.85 -1.58
C ILE A 13 -17.27 3.66 -2.26
N GLN A 14 -18.10 3.92 -3.28
CA GLN A 14 -18.77 2.87 -4.04
C GLN A 14 -17.76 1.95 -4.75
N LEU A 15 -16.72 2.52 -5.37
CA LEU A 15 -15.65 1.74 -5.99
C LEU A 15 -14.85 0.95 -4.95
N MET A 16 -14.51 1.55 -3.81
CA MET A 16 -13.79 0.85 -2.73
C MET A 16 -14.53 -0.41 -2.25
N ARG A 17 -15.86 -0.33 -2.16
CA ARG A 17 -16.72 -1.46 -1.74
C ARG A 17 -16.87 -2.54 -2.80
N HIS A 18 -16.51 -2.26 -4.06
CA HIS A 18 -16.66 -3.25 -5.11
C HIS A 18 -15.77 -4.48 -4.84
N PRO A 19 -16.27 -5.73 -4.95
CA PRO A 19 -15.53 -6.92 -4.52
C PRO A 19 -14.16 -7.11 -5.19
N THR A 20 -14.01 -6.63 -6.42
CA THR A 20 -12.80 -6.75 -7.24
C THR A 20 -11.91 -5.51 -7.24
N ALA A 21 -12.32 -4.43 -6.58
CA ALA A 21 -11.47 -3.24 -6.48
C ALA A 21 -10.23 -3.53 -5.63
N MET A 22 -9.09 -3.07 -6.12
CA MET A 22 -7.78 -3.12 -5.47
C MET A 22 -7.30 -1.69 -5.22
N PHE A 23 -6.37 -1.53 -4.27
CA PHE A 23 -5.79 -0.22 -3.97
C PHE A 23 -4.46 -0.04 -4.69
N GLU A 24 -4.32 1.11 -5.32
CA GLU A 24 -3.07 1.62 -5.88
C GLU A 24 -2.90 3.07 -5.48
N THR A 25 -1.66 3.56 -5.45
CA THR A 25 -1.40 4.95 -5.09
C THR A 25 -1.56 5.88 -6.28
N ASP A 26 -1.21 5.43 -7.49
CA ASP A 26 -1.01 6.27 -8.68
C ASP A 26 -0.10 7.49 -8.36
N GLY A 27 0.91 7.25 -7.52
CA GLY A 27 1.81 8.28 -7.00
C GLY A 27 2.78 8.81 -8.07
N ASP A 28 3.16 10.08 -7.93
CA ASP A 28 4.11 10.73 -8.83
C ASP A 28 5.56 10.28 -8.53
N LEU A 29 6.37 10.12 -9.58
CA LEU A 29 7.80 9.83 -9.47
C LEU A 29 8.60 11.12 -9.22
N VAL A 30 8.54 11.64 -8.00
CA VAL A 30 9.28 12.84 -7.59
C VAL A 30 10.21 12.59 -6.40
N GLU A 31 11.30 13.34 -6.34
CA GLU A 31 12.22 13.32 -5.21
C GLU A 31 11.54 13.94 -3.96
N PRO A 32 11.80 13.42 -2.75
CA PRO A 32 11.31 14.03 -1.51
C PRO A 32 11.71 15.50 -1.40
N GLY A 33 10.74 16.37 -1.10
CA GLY A 33 10.91 17.81 -1.00
C GLY A 33 10.93 18.58 -2.33
N VAL A 34 10.78 17.88 -3.46
CA VAL A 34 10.80 18.50 -4.80
C VAL A 34 9.41 18.51 -5.42
N GLY A 35 8.95 19.71 -5.80
CA GLY A 35 7.70 19.92 -6.53
C GLY A 35 6.46 19.92 -5.63
N PHE A 36 5.31 19.66 -6.24
CA PHE A 36 4.01 19.54 -5.57
C PHE A 36 3.29 18.28 -6.09
N PRO A 37 3.79 17.07 -5.75
CA PRO A 37 3.12 15.84 -6.14
C PRO A 37 1.73 15.75 -5.50
N HIS A 38 0.86 14.93 -6.08
CA HIS A 38 -0.41 14.60 -5.45
C HIS A 38 -0.14 13.88 -4.10
N PRO A 39 -0.86 14.20 -3.00
CA PRO A 39 -0.66 13.59 -1.68
C PRO A 39 -0.83 12.06 -1.64
N ARG A 40 -1.41 11.47 -2.68
CA ARG A 40 -1.58 10.02 -2.82
C ARG A 40 -0.24 9.28 -2.93
N THR A 41 0.82 9.99 -3.34
CA THR A 41 2.20 9.51 -3.36
C THR A 41 2.68 9.04 -1.99
N TYR A 42 2.22 9.67 -0.90
CA TYR A 42 2.69 9.38 0.46
C TYR A 42 1.62 8.71 1.35
N GLY A 43 0.34 8.96 1.07
CA GLY A 43 -0.74 8.70 2.03
C GLY A 43 -1.73 7.60 1.67
N SER A 44 -1.73 7.05 0.46
CA SER A 44 -2.89 6.26 -0.03
C SER A 44 -3.28 5.09 0.86
N PHE A 45 -2.33 4.21 1.23
CA PHE A 45 -2.63 3.04 2.05
C PHE A 45 -3.00 3.41 3.51
N PRO A 46 -2.24 4.29 4.20
CA PRO A 46 -2.63 4.77 5.52
C PRO A 46 -3.96 5.50 5.55
N ARG A 47 -4.32 6.25 4.50
CA ARG A 47 -5.64 6.89 4.36
C ARG A 47 -6.75 5.86 4.31
N VAL A 48 -6.56 4.74 3.59
CA VAL A 48 -7.55 3.66 3.59
C VAL A 48 -7.70 3.04 4.97
N LEU A 49 -6.60 2.73 5.65
CA LEU A 49 -6.64 2.10 6.97
C LEU A 49 -7.17 3.03 8.08
N GLY A 50 -6.78 4.30 8.05
CA GLY A 50 -7.22 5.32 9.01
C GLY A 50 -8.63 5.80 8.70
N LYS A 51 -8.78 6.60 7.65
CA LYS A 51 -10.07 7.24 7.32
C LYS A 51 -11.14 6.21 6.98
N TYR A 52 -10.90 5.35 5.97
CA TYR A 52 -11.98 4.52 5.41
C TYR A 52 -12.27 3.25 6.21
N VAL A 53 -11.32 2.71 6.96
CA VAL A 53 -11.53 1.52 7.80
C VAL A 53 -11.84 1.90 9.24
N ARG A 54 -10.91 2.60 9.91
CA ARG A 54 -11.06 2.91 11.35
C ARG A 54 -12.13 3.97 11.61
N ASP A 55 -12.08 5.08 10.90
CA ASP A 55 -12.87 6.27 11.27
C ASP A 55 -14.29 6.24 10.67
N GLU A 56 -14.42 5.79 9.42
CA GLU A 56 -15.70 5.81 8.68
C GLU A 56 -16.36 4.42 8.53
N GLY A 57 -15.63 3.33 8.78
CA GLY A 57 -16.17 1.97 8.67
C GLY A 57 -16.68 1.60 7.28
N VAL A 58 -16.08 2.15 6.22
CA VAL A 58 -16.42 1.86 4.82
C VAL A 58 -16.11 0.41 4.45
N LEU A 59 -15.02 -0.13 4.99
CA LEU A 59 -14.54 -1.50 4.83
C LEU A 59 -14.17 -2.09 6.20
N THR A 60 -14.20 -3.41 6.34
CA THR A 60 -13.52 -4.06 7.47
C THR A 60 -12.01 -4.03 7.27
N LEU A 61 -11.25 -4.18 8.34
CA LEU A 61 -9.79 -4.21 8.28
C LEU A 61 -9.29 -5.37 7.40
N GLU A 62 -9.89 -6.54 7.52
CA GLU A 62 -9.53 -7.74 6.77
C GLU A 62 -9.78 -7.56 5.27
N GLU A 63 -10.91 -6.95 4.88
CA GLU A 63 -11.20 -6.71 3.46
C GLU A 63 -10.27 -5.64 2.87
N ALA A 64 -9.98 -4.58 3.62
CA ALA A 64 -8.99 -3.59 3.20
C ALA A 64 -7.60 -4.22 3.01
N VAL A 65 -7.13 -5.01 3.98
CA VAL A 65 -5.85 -5.72 3.89
C VAL A 65 -5.86 -6.68 2.69
N ARG A 66 -6.93 -7.45 2.47
CA ARG A 66 -7.07 -8.36 1.33
C ARG A 66 -6.94 -7.62 0.00
N LYS A 67 -7.58 -6.45 -0.13
CA LYS A 67 -7.54 -5.60 -1.34
C LYS A 67 -6.17 -4.95 -1.58
N MET A 68 -5.33 -4.85 -0.56
CA MET A 68 -3.96 -4.34 -0.64
C MET A 68 -2.90 -5.44 -0.83
N THR A 69 -3.23 -6.70 -0.53
CA THR A 69 -2.25 -7.80 -0.45
C THR A 69 -2.64 -9.00 -1.31
N ALA A 70 -3.52 -9.88 -0.82
CA ALA A 70 -3.85 -11.14 -1.46
C ALA A 70 -4.50 -10.97 -2.83
N LEU A 71 -5.43 -10.01 -2.97
CA LEU A 71 -6.14 -9.77 -4.22
C LEU A 71 -5.19 -9.35 -5.36
N PRO A 72 -4.34 -8.32 -5.20
CA PRO A 72 -3.35 -7.99 -6.23
C PRO A 72 -2.31 -9.09 -6.45
N ALA A 73 -1.88 -9.81 -5.40
CA ALA A 73 -0.96 -10.93 -5.56
C ALA A 73 -1.52 -12.04 -6.46
N VAL A 74 -2.79 -12.43 -6.26
CA VAL A 74 -3.48 -13.39 -7.13
C VAL A 74 -3.60 -12.86 -8.55
N TRP A 75 -4.01 -11.60 -8.73
CA TRP A 75 -4.17 -10.99 -10.04
C TRP A 75 -2.86 -10.95 -10.85
N MET A 76 -1.73 -10.71 -10.17
CA MET A 76 -0.40 -10.70 -10.77
C MET A 76 0.26 -12.09 -10.90
N GLY A 77 -0.38 -13.15 -10.42
CA GLY A 77 0.18 -14.50 -10.43
C GLY A 77 1.32 -14.74 -9.43
N GLN A 78 1.36 -13.97 -8.33
CA GLN A 78 2.37 -14.05 -7.27
C GLN A 78 1.85 -14.90 -6.10
N SER A 79 1.68 -16.20 -6.32
CA SER A 79 1.04 -17.13 -5.36
C SER A 79 1.80 -17.31 -4.02
N GLU A 80 3.08 -16.93 -4.00
CA GLU A 80 3.97 -16.97 -2.83
C GLU A 80 3.94 -15.68 -2.00
N ARG A 81 3.16 -14.66 -2.40
CA ARG A 81 3.06 -13.34 -1.74
C ARG A 81 1.62 -12.98 -1.38
N GLY A 82 1.46 -11.91 -0.61
CA GLY A 82 0.17 -11.31 -0.27
C GLY A 82 -0.63 -12.06 0.81
N LEU A 83 -0.09 -13.12 1.39
CA LEU A 83 -0.70 -13.90 2.47
C LEU A 83 0.34 -14.20 3.57
N LEU A 84 -0.05 -14.07 4.83
CA LEU A 84 0.73 -14.56 5.96
C LEU A 84 0.46 -16.05 6.16
N ARG A 85 1.37 -16.89 5.65
CA ARG A 85 1.31 -18.35 5.79
C ARG A 85 2.72 -18.94 5.75
N GLU A 86 2.89 -20.13 6.31
CA GLU A 86 4.14 -20.86 6.20
C GLU A 86 4.54 -21.08 4.73
N GLY A 87 5.83 -20.87 4.44
CA GLY A 87 6.40 -20.98 3.09
C GLY A 87 6.14 -19.79 2.15
N ALA A 88 5.35 -18.79 2.55
CA ALA A 88 5.23 -17.54 1.79
C ALA A 88 6.46 -16.65 1.97
N ILE A 89 6.70 -15.75 1.01
CA ILE A 89 7.73 -14.72 1.13
C ILE A 89 7.35 -13.77 2.26
N ALA A 90 8.31 -13.47 3.13
CA ALA A 90 8.13 -12.61 4.30
C ALA A 90 8.09 -11.11 3.93
N ASP A 91 7.12 -10.72 3.11
CA ASP A 91 6.71 -9.32 2.94
C ASP A 91 5.66 -8.99 4.00
N VAL A 92 6.07 -8.25 5.02
CA VAL A 92 5.24 -8.04 6.22
C VAL A 92 5.25 -6.56 6.59
N VAL A 93 4.07 -6.02 6.90
CA VAL A 93 3.92 -4.69 7.48
C VAL A 93 3.33 -4.83 8.88
N VAL A 94 3.97 -4.19 9.85
CA VAL A 94 3.46 -4.01 11.21
C VAL A 94 3.10 -2.55 11.36
N PHE A 95 1.85 -2.28 11.70
CA PHE A 95 1.35 -0.93 11.93
C PHE A 95 0.46 -0.89 13.16
N ASP A 96 0.40 0.26 13.80
CA ASP A 96 -0.53 0.55 14.88
C ASP A 96 -1.84 1.07 14.28
N PHE A 97 -2.89 0.26 14.39
CA PHE A 97 -4.21 0.62 13.88
C PHE A 97 -4.80 1.87 14.55
N GLY A 98 -4.44 2.16 15.80
CA GLY A 98 -4.89 3.36 16.52
C GLY A 98 -4.27 4.66 16.00
N THR A 99 -3.11 4.60 15.33
CA THR A 99 -2.33 5.79 14.96
C THR A 99 -1.97 5.88 13.46
N ILE A 100 -2.31 4.85 12.67
CA ILE A 100 -2.10 4.84 11.21
C ILE A 100 -2.85 5.99 10.54
N GLN A 101 -2.13 6.89 9.85
CA GLN A 101 -2.71 8.11 9.30
C GLN A 101 -1.86 8.69 8.16
N ASP A 102 -2.50 9.14 7.08
CA ASP A 102 -1.87 9.95 6.05
C ASP A 102 -1.67 11.40 6.51
N GLN A 103 -0.49 11.95 6.26
CA GLN A 103 -0.11 13.32 6.65
C GLN A 103 0.03 14.27 5.45
N ALA A 104 0.15 13.74 4.24
CA ALA A 104 0.35 14.53 3.03
C ALA A 104 -0.93 15.28 2.63
N ALA A 105 -0.80 16.57 2.36
CA ALA A 105 -1.88 17.44 1.88
C ALA A 105 -1.55 17.99 0.49
N TYR A 106 -2.57 18.45 -0.24
CA TYR A 106 -2.36 19.07 -1.56
C TYR A 106 -1.44 20.30 -1.54
N THR A 107 -1.51 21.08 -0.47
CA THR A 107 -0.69 22.28 -0.28
C THR A 107 0.68 21.99 0.33
N ASP A 108 0.85 20.82 0.93
CA ASP A 108 2.08 20.38 1.58
C ASP A 108 2.18 18.85 1.50
N PRO A 109 2.64 18.31 0.37
CA PRO A 109 2.47 16.89 0.06
C PRO A 109 3.62 16.00 0.56
N HIS A 110 4.73 16.58 0.99
CA HIS A 110 5.97 15.85 1.30
C HIS A 110 6.04 15.37 2.75
N HIS A 111 4.99 14.66 3.21
CA HIS A 111 4.92 14.11 4.57
C HIS A 111 4.71 12.61 4.56
N TYR A 112 5.59 11.89 5.26
CA TYR A 112 5.39 10.47 5.51
C TYR A 112 4.20 10.25 6.43
N SER A 113 3.51 9.13 6.20
CA SER A 113 2.42 8.68 7.06
C SER A 113 2.94 8.23 8.43
N THR A 114 2.08 8.31 9.45
CA THR A 114 2.37 7.83 10.81
C THR A 114 1.79 6.45 11.06
N GLY A 115 2.23 5.77 12.12
CA GLY A 115 1.66 4.50 12.59
C GLY A 115 2.17 3.25 11.87
N VAL A 116 3.00 3.36 10.83
CA VAL A 116 3.74 2.22 10.27
C VAL A 116 5.02 2.00 11.09
N LEU A 117 5.17 0.84 11.71
CA LEU A 117 6.24 0.56 12.67
C LEU A 117 7.37 -0.24 12.04
N HIS A 118 7.02 -1.33 11.34
CA HIS A 118 8.00 -2.19 10.68
C HIS A 118 7.53 -2.57 9.29
N VAL A 119 8.47 -2.63 8.36
CA VAL A 119 8.25 -3.15 7.01
C VAL A 119 9.39 -4.11 6.70
N PHE A 120 9.03 -5.33 6.34
CA PHE A 120 9.93 -6.37 5.88
C PHE A 120 9.64 -6.66 4.42
N VAL A 121 10.71 -6.81 3.63
CA VAL A 121 10.63 -7.23 2.23
C VAL A 121 11.52 -8.46 2.08
N GLY A 122 10.91 -9.59 1.77
CA GLY A 122 11.60 -10.88 1.74
C GLY A 122 12.30 -11.24 3.06
N GLY A 123 11.74 -10.82 4.21
CA GLY A 123 12.28 -11.08 5.54
C GLY A 123 13.37 -10.10 6.01
N VAL A 124 13.77 -9.14 5.18
CA VAL A 124 14.75 -8.10 5.55
C VAL A 124 14.01 -6.83 5.94
N ALA A 125 14.32 -6.28 7.11
CA ALA A 125 13.74 -5.02 7.58
C ALA A 125 14.20 -3.84 6.71
N VAL A 126 13.23 -3.15 6.08
CA VAL A 126 13.44 -1.91 5.31
C VAL A 126 12.96 -0.68 6.08
N LEU A 127 12.02 -0.88 7.01
CA LEU A 127 11.61 0.07 8.03
C LEU A 127 11.61 -0.66 9.39
N GLU A 128 12.23 -0.07 10.40
CA GLU A 128 12.27 -0.63 11.76
C GLU A 128 12.06 0.47 12.78
N ASN A 129 11.10 0.29 13.70
CA ASN A 129 10.72 1.29 14.71
C ASN A 129 10.38 2.67 14.11
N GLY A 130 9.77 2.68 12.91
CA GLY A 130 9.41 3.90 12.19
C GLY A 130 10.56 4.56 11.42
N GLU A 131 11.76 3.99 11.42
CA GLU A 131 12.93 4.54 10.72
C GLU A 131 13.35 3.68 9.52
N MET A 132 13.77 4.32 8.43
CA MET A 132 14.26 3.62 7.24
C MET A 132 15.65 3.01 7.52
N THR A 133 15.82 1.73 7.22
CA THR A 133 17.10 1.03 7.44
C THR A 133 18.11 1.23 6.30
N GLY A 134 17.65 1.74 5.15
CA GLY A 134 18.44 1.85 3.92
C GLY A 134 18.60 0.55 3.13
N GLN A 135 18.12 -0.58 3.65
CA GLN A 135 18.17 -1.86 2.95
C GLN A 135 17.25 -1.87 1.72
N ARG A 136 17.71 -2.53 0.64
CA ARG A 136 16.97 -2.64 -0.63
C ARG A 136 16.91 -4.10 -1.11
N PRO A 137 16.27 -5.01 -0.34
CA PRO A 137 16.22 -6.45 -0.63
C PRO A 137 15.24 -6.82 -1.76
N GLY A 138 14.59 -5.83 -2.39
CA GLY A 138 13.62 -6.03 -3.45
C GLY A 138 14.20 -6.83 -4.61
N ARG A 139 13.35 -7.65 -5.23
CA ARG A 139 13.70 -8.47 -6.39
C ARG A 139 12.74 -8.20 -7.53
N PHE A 140 13.23 -8.41 -8.75
CA PHE A 140 12.37 -8.45 -9.91
C PHE A 140 11.34 -9.57 -9.75
N LEU A 141 10.08 -9.28 -10.04
CA LEU A 141 8.99 -10.25 -9.99
C LEU A 141 8.68 -10.72 -11.40
N GLU A 142 8.97 -11.98 -11.67
CA GLU A 142 8.54 -12.62 -12.91
C GLU A 142 7.07 -13.02 -12.80
N ARG A 143 6.31 -12.75 -13.86
CA ARG A 143 4.98 -13.34 -13.98
C ARG A 143 5.16 -14.80 -14.38
N LEU A 144 4.86 -15.71 -13.45
CA LEU A 144 4.81 -17.14 -13.75
C LEU A 144 3.81 -17.35 -14.90
N ARG A 145 4.32 -17.74 -16.07
CA ARG A 145 3.47 -18.23 -17.17
C ARG A 145 2.98 -19.62 -16.78
N GLU A 146 1.71 -19.93 -17.02
CA GLU A 146 1.23 -21.31 -16.90
C GLU A 146 2.17 -22.24 -17.68
N GLY A 147 2.84 -23.17 -16.97
CA GLY A 147 3.76 -24.15 -17.55
C GLY A 147 5.26 -23.81 -17.52
N GLY A 148 5.69 -22.66 -17.00
CA GLY A 148 7.11 -22.32 -16.85
C GLY A 148 7.69 -22.77 -15.51
N SER A 149 8.63 -23.72 -15.51
CA SER A 149 9.44 -24.02 -14.32
C SER A 149 10.26 -22.78 -13.93
N PRO A 150 10.39 -22.43 -12.63
CA PRO A 150 11.18 -21.28 -12.21
C PRO A 150 12.64 -21.45 -12.67
N VAL A 151 13.17 -20.41 -13.31
CA VAL A 151 14.61 -20.32 -13.56
C VAL A 151 15.26 -20.06 -12.20
N ARG A 152 16.09 -21.03 -11.78
CA ARG A 152 16.86 -20.96 -10.53
C ARG A 152 17.95 -19.90 -10.58
#